data_AF-A0A3M7Q2Z7-F1
#
_entry.id   AF-A0A3M7Q2Z7-F1
#
_cell.length_a   1.000
_cell.length_b   1.000
_cell.length_c   1.000
_cell.angle_alpha   90.00
_cell.angle_beta   90.00
_cell.angle_gamma   90.00
#
_symmetry.space_group_name_H-M   'P 1'
#
loop_
_entity.id
_entity.type
_entity.pdbx_description
1 polymer ?
#
loop_
_entity_poly.entity_id
_entity_poly.type
_entity_poly.pdbx_seq_one_letter_code
_entity_poly.pdbx_strand_id
1 'polypeptide(L)'
;MKNDFGLKSTYYWFVIKKDRTDSVGGGVALLIKKTIPFEEISLNNFNTESIGIRITIGSTNMQPHSEMNIDLIKSLERNFDNLIILVDLNLHHPRLHSSRMNQAGSDFFNYLDSEDSN
;
A
#
# COMPACT_ATOMS: atom_id res chain seq x y z
N MET A 1 -6.76 -17.25 -28.50
CA MET A 1 -6.04 -17.73 -27.29
C MET A 1 -6.77 -17.18 -26.08
N LYS A 2 -7.36 -18.04 -25.25
CA LYS A 2 -8.05 -17.63 -24.02
C LYS A 2 -7.02 -17.48 -22.89
N ASN A 3 -7.23 -16.47 -22.05
CA ASN A 3 -6.39 -16.04 -20.93
C ASN A 3 -5.98 -17.18 -19.97
N ASP A 4 -4.79 -17.75 -20.18
CA ASP A 4 -4.23 -18.83 -19.36
C ASP A 4 -3.43 -18.32 -18.14
N PHE A 5 -3.22 -17.00 -18.04
CA PHE A 5 -2.52 -16.36 -16.91
C PHE A 5 -3.32 -16.40 -15.60
N GLY A 6 -4.65 -16.31 -15.67
CA GLY A 6 -5.52 -16.28 -14.48
C GLY A 6 -5.66 -17.62 -13.76
N LEU A 7 -5.49 -18.75 -14.48
CA LEU A 7 -5.60 -20.10 -13.92
C LEU A 7 -4.28 -20.61 -13.32
N LYS A 8 -3.13 -20.16 -13.84
CA LYS A 8 -1.81 -20.55 -13.31
C LYS A 8 -1.41 -19.74 -12.07
N SER A 9 -1.86 -18.49 -11.95
CA SER A 9 -1.54 -17.65 -10.79
C SER A 9 -2.22 -18.16 -9.51
N THR A 10 -3.47 -18.63 -9.57
CA THR A 10 -4.20 -19.11 -8.38
C THR A 10 -3.70 -20.45 -7.83
N TYR A 11 -2.84 -21.16 -8.56
CA TYR A 11 -2.26 -22.42 -8.07
C TYR A 11 -1.24 -22.16 -6.96
N TYR A 12 -0.36 -21.18 -7.17
CA TYR A 12 0.76 -20.87 -6.27
C TYR A 12 0.53 -19.64 -5.40
N TRP A 13 -0.45 -18.80 -5.73
CA TRP A 13 -0.67 -17.52 -5.09
C TRP A 13 -2.08 -17.42 -4.49
N PHE A 14 -2.17 -16.83 -3.30
CA PHE A 14 -3.37 -16.16 -2.82
C PHE A 14 -3.45 -14.79 -3.47
N VAL A 15 -4.67 -14.41 -3.88
CA VAL A 15 -4.95 -13.11 -4.47
C VAL A 15 -5.94 -12.40 -3.56
N ILE A 16 -5.51 -11.31 -2.95
CA ILE A 16 -6.38 -10.40 -2.20
C ILE A 16 -6.59 -9.19 -3.09
N LYS A 17 -7.84 -8.79 -3.27
CA LYS A 17 -8.17 -7.61 -4.08
C LYS A 17 -9.25 -6.79 -3.40
N LYS A 18 -9.13 -5.47 -3.52
CA LYS A 18 -10.11 -4.51 -3.07
C LYS A 18 -10.37 -3.54 -4.22
N ASP A 19 -11.49 -3.76 -4.89
CA ASP A 19 -11.93 -2.94 -6.02
C ASP A 19 -12.55 -1.63 -5.50
N ARG A 20 -12.36 -0.51 -6.21
CA ARG A 20 -13.06 0.75 -5.92
C ARG A 20 -14.56 0.55 -6.13
N THR A 21 -15.37 1.17 -5.27
CA THR A 21 -16.84 1.09 -5.36
C THR A 21 -17.45 2.20 -6.21
N ASP A 22 -16.64 3.15 -6.67
CA ASP A 22 -17.08 4.28 -7.50
C ASP A 22 -17.15 3.95 -9.00
N SER A 23 -17.71 4.88 -9.77
CA SER A 23 -17.93 4.73 -11.22
C SER A 23 -16.66 4.84 -12.06
N VAL A 24 -15.54 5.29 -11.47
CA VAL A 24 -14.26 5.47 -12.17
C VAL A 24 -13.54 4.12 -12.30
N GLY A 25 -13.82 3.18 -11.39
CA GLY A 25 -13.17 1.89 -11.34
C GLY A 25 -11.71 1.99 -10.87
N GLY A 26 -11.07 0.84 -10.67
CA GLY A 26 -9.72 0.74 -10.10
C GLY A 26 -9.71 -0.10 -8.83
N GLY A 27 -8.62 -0.01 -8.06
CA GLY A 27 -8.46 -0.75 -6.82
C GLY A 27 -7.02 -1.17 -6.57
N VAL A 28 -6.84 -1.92 -5.49
CA VAL A 28 -5.54 -2.47 -5.09
C VAL A 28 -5.63 -4.00 -5.04
N ALA A 29 -4.54 -4.66 -5.42
CA ALA A 29 -4.42 -6.11 -5.32
C ALA A 29 -3.06 -6.49 -4.76
N LEU A 30 -3.03 -7.59 -4.00
CA LEU A 30 -1.83 -8.18 -3.45
C LEU A 30 -1.80 -9.67 -3.79
N LEU A 31 -0.68 -10.12 -4.36
CA LEU A 31 -0.40 -11.52 -4.63
C LEU A 31 0.58 -12.05 -3.59
N ILE A 32 0.18 -13.08 -2.84
CA ILE A 32 0.98 -13.68 -1.78
C ILE A 32 1.20 -15.15 -2.10
N LYS A 33 2.45 -15.64 -2.05
CA LYS A 33 2.70 -17.09 -2.27
C LYS A 33 1.96 -17.88 -1.20
N LYS A 34 1.28 -18.97 -1.58
CA LYS A 34 0.52 -19.82 -0.64
C LYS A 34 1.38 -20.42 0.49
N THR A 35 2.69 -20.51 0.28
CA THR A 35 3.66 -20.97 1.27
C THR A 35 3.96 -19.94 2.36
N ILE A 36 3.53 -18.69 2.20
CA ILE A 36 3.74 -17.61 3.16
C ILE A 36 2.47 -17.49 4.01
N PRO A 37 2.52 -17.80 5.32
CA PRO A 37 1.39 -17.56 6.20
C PRO A 37 1.18 -16.05 6.39
N PHE A 38 -0.08 -15.62 6.33
CA PHE A 38 -0.44 -14.23 6.56
C PHE A 38 -1.83 -14.11 7.19
N GLU A 39 -2.09 -12.96 7.79
CA GLU A 39 -3.40 -12.54 8.28
C GLU A 39 -3.80 -11.24 7.59
N GLU A 40 -5.03 -11.15 7.09
CA GLU A 40 -5.58 -9.86 6.63
C GLU A 40 -5.88 -8.98 7.83
N ILE A 41 -5.45 -7.73 7.79
CA ILE A 41 -5.73 -6.74 8.83
C ILE A 41 -6.86 -5.84 8.34
N SER A 42 -7.87 -5.69 9.18
CA SER A 42 -8.97 -4.78 8.93
C SER A 42 -8.50 -3.31 9.02
N LEU A 43 -8.73 -2.58 7.93
CA LEU A 43 -8.36 -1.17 7.76
C LEU A 43 -9.62 -0.28 7.73
N ASN A 44 -10.60 -0.54 8.60
CA ASN A 44 -11.95 0.05 8.56
C ASN A 44 -12.00 1.59 8.59
N ASN A 45 -10.92 2.25 9.02
CA ASN A 45 -10.82 3.71 9.09
C ASN A 45 -10.13 4.33 7.87
N PHE A 46 -9.73 3.53 6.89
CA PHE A 46 -8.97 3.99 5.74
C PHE A 46 -9.77 3.77 4.45
N ASN A 47 -9.51 4.63 3.48
CA ASN A 47 -10.17 4.68 2.17
C ASN A 47 -10.24 3.31 1.47
N THR A 48 -11.08 3.21 0.44
CA THR A 48 -11.44 1.97 -0.26
C THR A 48 -10.28 1.28 -0.98
N GLU A 49 -9.04 1.76 -0.86
CA GLU A 49 -7.93 1.40 -1.75
C GLU A 49 -6.66 0.97 -1.01
N SER A 50 -6.88 0.23 0.07
CA SER A 50 -5.82 -0.30 0.92
C SER A 50 -6.06 -1.78 1.20
N ILE A 51 -4.98 -2.56 1.17
CA ILE A 51 -4.96 -3.91 1.72
C ILE A 51 -3.89 -3.93 2.81
N GLY A 52 -4.26 -4.37 4.01
CA GLY A 52 -3.32 -4.58 5.10
C GLY A 52 -3.13 -6.07 5.33
N ILE A 53 -1.88 -6.53 5.40
CA ILE A 53 -1.58 -7.90 5.83
C ILE A 53 -0.51 -7.93 6.92
N ARG A 54 -0.56 -8.96 7.76
CA ARG A 54 0.49 -9.32 8.69
C ARG A 54 1.15 -10.60 8.22
N ILE A 55 2.47 -10.60 8.07
CA ILE A 55 3.25 -11.80 7.75
C ILE A 55 4.09 -12.16 8.97
N THR A 56 3.70 -13.22 9.67
CA THR A 56 4.44 -13.66 10.85
C THR A 56 5.56 -14.62 10.42
N ILE A 57 6.69 -14.06 9.97
CA ILE A 57 7.96 -14.77 9.81
C ILE A 57 8.99 -14.03 10.66
N GLY A 58 8.86 -14.14 11.99
CA GLY A 58 9.47 -13.15 12.87
C GLY A 58 8.83 -11.76 12.65
N SER A 59 7.70 -11.52 13.32
CA SER A 59 6.97 -10.25 13.45
C SER A 59 7.29 -9.13 12.42
N THR A 60 6.77 -9.19 11.19
CA THR A 60 6.83 -8.05 10.24
C THR A 60 5.45 -7.81 9.60
N ASN A 61 4.95 -6.56 9.61
CA ASN A 61 3.67 -6.20 8.98
C ASN A 61 3.92 -5.52 7.61
N MET A 62 3.09 -5.81 6.60
CA MET A 62 3.21 -5.25 5.24
C MET A 62 1.87 -4.71 4.73
N GLN A 63 1.86 -3.51 4.14
CA GLN A 63 0.62 -2.85 3.70
C GLN A 63 0.78 -2.16 2.34
N PRO A 64 0.18 -2.69 1.26
CA PRO A 64 0.08 -1.99 -0.01
C PRO A 64 -1.09 -0.99 -0.12
N HIS A 65 -0.90 0.10 -0.86
CA HIS A 65 -1.87 1.21 -0.97
C HIS A 65 -1.79 1.97 -2.31
N SER A 66 -2.89 2.61 -2.77
CA SER A 66 -2.90 3.37 -4.05
C SER A 66 -3.13 4.88 -3.97
N GLU A 67 -3.63 5.43 -2.85
CA GLU A 67 -3.69 6.89 -2.62
C GLU A 67 -3.58 7.23 -1.12
N MET A 68 -2.38 7.58 -0.66
CA MET A 68 -2.09 7.72 0.77
C MET A 68 -1.87 9.18 1.18
N ASN A 69 -2.56 9.59 2.24
CA ASN A 69 -2.35 10.86 2.93
C ASN A 69 -1.42 10.63 4.15
N ILE A 70 -0.66 11.65 4.52
CA ILE A 70 0.26 11.68 5.67
C ILE A 70 -0.44 11.23 6.98
N ASP A 71 -1.71 11.60 7.16
CA ASP A 71 -2.48 11.20 8.36
C ASP A 71 -2.68 9.69 8.47
N LEU A 72 -2.79 8.99 7.33
CA LEU A 72 -2.85 7.54 7.29
C LEU A 72 -1.49 6.94 7.69
N ILE A 73 -0.37 7.45 7.15
CA ILE A 73 0.98 6.98 7.50
C ILE A 73 1.19 7.08 9.01
N LYS A 74 0.91 8.26 9.59
CA LYS A 74 1.01 8.51 11.02
C LYS A 74 0.15 7.55 11.85
N SER A 75 -1.06 7.26 11.38
CA SER A 75 -1.95 6.32 12.06
C SER A 75 -1.40 4.90 12.02
N LEU A 76 -0.83 4.47 10.89
CA LEU A 76 -0.22 3.14 10.77
C LEU A 76 1.05 3.02 11.63
N GLU A 77 1.94 4.00 11.62
CA GLU A 77 3.17 4.02 12.42
C GLU A 77 2.89 3.91 13.92
N ARG A 78 1.79 4.50 14.40
CA ARG A 78 1.39 4.39 15.82
C ARG A 78 0.87 3.01 16.23
N ASN A 79 0.43 2.19 15.27
CA ASN A 79 -0.26 0.92 15.55
C ASN A 79 0.59 -0.31 15.22
N PHE A 80 1.75 -0.15 14.55
CA PHE A 80 2.57 -1.26 14.08
C PHE A 80 4.07 -0.98 14.24
N ASP A 81 4.77 -1.81 15.03
CA ASP A 81 6.21 -1.64 15.31
C ASP A 81 7.11 -1.96 14.10
N ASN A 82 6.72 -2.95 13.30
CA ASN A 82 7.43 -3.35 12.08
C ASN A 82 6.47 -3.19 10.90
N LEU A 83 6.61 -2.09 10.16
CA LEU A 83 5.70 -1.69 9.11
C LEU A 83 6.46 -1.48 7.79
N ILE A 84 6.03 -2.18 6.75
CA ILE A 84 6.43 -1.91 5.37
C ILE A 84 5.21 -1.38 4.62
N ILE A 85 5.34 -0.19 4.04
CA ILE A 85 4.31 0.43 3.22
C ILE A 85 4.74 0.35 1.76
N LEU A 86 3.89 -0.21 0.89
CA LEU A 86 4.12 -0.29 -0.56
C LEU A 86 3.05 0.49 -1.29
N VAL A 87 3.37 1.67 -1.77
CA VAL A 87 2.33 2.61 -2.20
C VAL A 87 2.68 3.30 -3.51
N ASP A 88 1.68 3.43 -4.38
CA ASP A 88 1.71 4.46 -5.41
C ASP A 88 1.12 5.74 -4.79
N LEU A 89 1.97 6.73 -4.56
CA LEU A 89 1.56 7.98 -3.92
C LEU A 89 1.13 9.03 -4.94
N ASN A 90 1.30 8.77 -6.25
CA ASN A 90 1.10 9.74 -7.32
C ASN A 90 1.77 11.11 -7.04
N LEU A 91 2.94 11.08 -6.38
CA LEU A 91 3.70 12.26 -6.03
C LEU A 91 4.59 12.68 -7.18
N HIS A 92 4.67 13.99 -7.38
CA HIS A 92 5.66 14.61 -8.22
C HIS A 92 6.53 15.49 -7.35
N HIS A 93 7.81 15.13 -7.22
CA HIS A 93 8.79 15.93 -6.49
C HIS A 93 10.20 15.69 -7.05
N PRO A 94 11.10 16.70 -7.07
CA PRO A 94 12.47 16.55 -7.55
C PRO A 94 13.30 15.48 -6.81
N ARG A 95 13.03 15.26 -5.50
CA ARG A 95 13.66 14.17 -4.72
C ARG A 95 13.27 12.77 -5.19
N LEU A 96 12.20 12.64 -5.96
CA LEU A 96 11.77 11.40 -6.65
C LEU A 96 12.17 11.40 -8.13
N HIS A 97 13.11 12.26 -8.53
CA HIS A 97 13.53 12.44 -9.92
C HIS A 97 12.41 12.86 -10.87
N SER A 98 11.35 13.49 -10.35
CA SER A 98 10.31 14.10 -11.17
C SER A 98 10.73 15.50 -11.60
N SER A 99 10.54 15.84 -12.87
CA SER A 99 10.79 17.20 -13.40
C SER A 99 9.72 18.21 -12.99
N ARG A 100 8.62 17.74 -12.39
CA ARG A 100 7.50 18.54 -11.91
C ARG A 100 7.35 18.34 -10.41
N MET A 101 6.76 19.33 -9.76
CA MET A 101 6.34 19.25 -8.37
C MET A 101 4.82 19.44 -8.29
N ASN A 102 4.13 18.54 -7.59
CA ASN A 102 2.72 18.72 -7.23
C ASN A 102 2.58 18.98 -5.71
N GLN A 103 1.43 19.49 -5.30
CA GLN A 103 1.16 19.83 -3.90
C GLN A 103 1.38 18.63 -2.96
N ALA A 104 0.86 17.46 -3.35
CA ALA A 104 1.04 16.23 -2.60
C ALA A 104 2.53 15.89 -2.38
N GLY A 105 3.36 16.01 -3.43
CA GLY A 105 4.81 15.79 -3.32
C GLY A 105 5.49 16.78 -2.39
N SER A 106 5.11 18.06 -2.45
CA SER A 106 5.61 19.09 -1.53
C SER A 106 5.25 18.76 -0.07
N ASP A 107 3.98 18.46 0.21
CA ASP A 107 3.50 18.20 1.57
C ASP A 107 4.16 16.95 2.16
N PHE A 108 4.33 15.91 1.35
CA PHE A 108 4.98 14.67 1.77
C PHE A 108 6.44 14.87 2.18
N PHE A 109 7.23 15.57 1.37
CA PHE A 109 8.64 15.80 1.70
C PHE A 109 8.83 16.82 2.83
N ASN A 110 7.97 17.82 2.95
CA ASN A 110 7.96 18.71 4.11
C ASN A 110 7.69 17.95 5.41
N TYR A 111 6.78 16.96 5.37
CA TYR A 111 6.54 16.08 6.52
C TYR A 111 7.78 15.27 6.88
N LEU A 112 8.41 14.60 5.92
CA LEU A 112 9.64 13.83 6.17
C LEU A 112 10.74 14.69 6.78
N ASP A 113 10.96 15.90 6.24
CA ASP A 113 11.99 16.82 6.74
C ASP A 113 11.67 17.33 8.16
N SER A 114 10.39 17.39 8.54
CA SER A 114 9.98 17.77 9.90
C SER A 114 10.22 16.67 10.94
N GLU A 115 10.19 15.40 10.54
CA GLU A 115 10.50 14.27 11.42
C GLU A 115 12.01 14.12 11.62
N ASP A 116 12.84 14.41 10.61
CA ASP A 116 14.31 14.40 10.71
C ASP A 116 14.87 15.52 11.62
N SER A 117 14.04 16.52 11.95
CA SER A 117 14.42 17.68 12.77
C SER A 117 14.14 17.50 14.27
N ASN A 118 13.55 16.37 14.68
CA ASN A 118 13.24 16.00 16.08
C ASN A 118 14.16 14.89 16.59
#